data_AF-A0A1K1MA02-F1
#
_entry.id   AF-A0A1K1MA02-F1
#
_cell.length_a   1.000
_cell.length_b   1.000
_cell.length_c   1.000
_cell.angle_alpha   90.00
_cell.angle_beta   90.00
_cell.angle_gamma   90.00
#
_symmetry.space_group_name_H-M   'P 1'
#
loop_
_entity.id
_entity.type
_entity.pdbx_description
1 polymer ?
#
loop_
_entity_poly.entity_id
_entity_poly.type
_entity_poly.pdbx_seq_one_letter_code
_entity_poly.pdbx_strand_id
1 'polypeptide(L)'
;MMLELLNITIGEVIKDLSLTIPDGQLLSVVGDKGAGKTTLLRAILGFLSVDKGYVSIDGELLTPLSAPYFRRQMAYVPQRLSLPEGYDKVPTDYVALLELAVGSGKKLLLVDEPPYPLSEDQQLRVERLLTTAQQQGCTILAINQRINNNIITL
;
A
#
# COMPACT_ATOMS: atom_id res chain seq x y z
N MET A 1 13.00 1.19 3.93
CA MET A 1 12.64 2.38 3.18
C MET A 1 11.60 3.17 3.95
N MET A 2 11.95 4.35 4.46
CA MET A 2 11.02 5.28 5.09
C MET A 2 10.11 5.92 4.02
N LEU A 3 8.80 5.95 4.26
CA LEU A 3 7.82 6.64 3.42
C LEU A 3 7.27 7.86 4.15
N GLU A 4 7.27 9.01 3.50
CA GLU A 4 6.79 10.26 4.07
C GLU A 4 5.84 10.96 3.11
N LEU A 5 4.73 11.44 3.65
CA LEU A 5 3.78 12.30 2.98
C LEU A 5 3.67 13.56 3.82
N LEU A 6 3.92 14.72 3.22
CA LEU A 6 3.84 16.00 3.90
C LEU A 6 2.81 16.91 3.22
N ASN A 7 1.80 17.33 3.99
CA ASN A 7 0.73 18.26 3.60
C ASN A 7 0.06 17.92 2.26
N ILE A 8 -0.21 16.64 2.03
CA ILE A 8 -0.79 16.14 0.78
C ILE A 8 -2.24 16.60 0.65
N THR A 9 -2.54 17.24 -0.48
CA THR A 9 -3.92 17.49 -0.94
C THR A 9 -4.12 16.83 -2.30
N ILE A 10 -5.24 16.10 -2.48
CA ILE A 10 -5.63 15.48 -3.75
C ILE A 10 -7.13 15.68 -3.96
N GLY A 11 -7.46 16.58 -4.87
CA GLY A 11 -8.80 17.08 -5.12
C GLY A 11 -9.50 17.51 -3.84
N GLU A 12 -10.80 17.22 -3.77
CA GLU A 12 -11.62 17.45 -2.58
C GLU A 12 -11.59 16.26 -1.59
N VAL A 13 -10.91 15.16 -1.94
CA VAL A 13 -11.01 13.88 -1.22
C VAL A 13 -10.00 13.77 -0.10
N ILE A 14 -8.75 14.19 -0.33
CA ILE A 14 -7.68 14.19 0.68
C ILE A 14 -7.23 15.62 0.86
N LYS A 15 -7.27 16.12 2.10
CA LYS A 15 -6.91 17.51 2.43
C LYS A 15 -5.89 17.53 3.58
N ASP A 16 -4.73 18.11 3.31
CA ASP A 16 -3.67 18.36 4.30
C ASP A 16 -3.24 17.11 5.10
N LEU A 17 -3.11 15.97 4.40
CA LEU A 17 -2.70 14.72 5.02
C LEU A 17 -1.17 14.69 5.16
N SER A 18 -0.69 14.52 6.39
CA SER A 18 0.71 14.22 6.68
C SER A 18 0.81 12.90 7.42
N LEU A 19 1.69 12.01 6.94
CA LEU A 19 2.00 10.76 7.62
C LEU A 19 3.44 10.33 7.32
N THR A 20 4.01 9.56 8.24
CA THR A 20 5.32 8.95 8.08
C THR A 20 5.23 7.49 8.47
N ILE A 21 5.79 6.62 7.63
CA ILE A 21 6.01 5.20 7.93
C ILE A 21 7.52 5.01 8.03
N PRO A 22 8.06 4.81 9.24
CA PRO A 22 9.48 4.54 9.42
C PRO A 22 9.90 3.25 8.70
N ASP A 23 11.20 3.10 8.49
CA ASP A 23 11.77 1.90 7.89
C ASP A 23 11.33 0.62 8.61
N GLY A 24 10.84 -0.35 7.86
CA GLY A 24 10.40 -1.65 8.37
C GLY A 24 9.16 -1.60 9.26
N GLN A 25 8.39 -0.50 9.22
CA GLN A 25 7.15 -0.37 10.00
C GLN A 25 5.91 -0.65 9.15
N LEU A 26 4.86 -1.10 9.83
CA LEU A 26 3.52 -1.22 9.27
C LEU A 26 2.65 -0.05 9.74
N LEU A 27 1.97 0.57 8.78
CA LEU A 27 0.89 1.52 9.02
C LEU A 27 -0.40 1.02 8.35
N SER A 28 -1.49 1.04 9.11
CA SER A 28 -2.83 0.75 8.62
C SER A 28 -3.60 2.04 8.32
N VAL A 29 -4.27 2.11 7.17
CA VAL A 29 -5.17 3.21 6.81
C VAL A 29 -6.59 2.68 6.74
N VAL A 30 -7.43 3.20 7.64
CA VAL A 30 -8.87 2.92 7.72
C VAL A 30 -9.65 4.14 7.22
N GLY A 31 -10.93 3.96 6.93
CA GLY A 31 -11.83 5.04 6.53
C GLY A 31 -13.00 4.52 5.72
N ASP A 32 -14.03 5.35 5.55
CA ASP A 32 -15.24 4.97 4.84
C ASP A 32 -15.03 4.79 3.34
N LYS A 33 -15.98 4.12 2.68
CA LYS A 33 -15.98 4.02 1.21
C LYS A 33 -16.06 5.44 0.64
N GLY A 34 -15.06 5.81 -0.17
CA GLY A 34 -14.95 7.16 -0.75
C GLY A 34 -13.98 8.09 -0.02
N ALA A 35 -13.45 7.72 1.15
CA ALA A 35 -12.50 8.55 1.93
C ALA A 35 -11.10 8.75 1.28
N GLY A 36 -10.89 8.35 0.03
CA GLY A 36 -9.60 8.57 -0.66
C GLY A 36 -8.53 7.51 -0.45
N LYS A 37 -8.81 6.41 0.25
CA LYS A 37 -7.90 5.27 0.44
C LYS A 37 -7.14 4.82 -0.82
N THR A 38 -7.85 4.41 -1.87
CA THR A 38 -7.22 4.03 -3.15
C THR A 38 -6.56 5.22 -3.86
N THR A 39 -7.08 6.44 -3.66
CA THR A 39 -6.48 7.68 -4.18
C THR A 39 -5.09 7.92 -3.58
N LEU A 40 -4.95 7.70 -2.26
CA LEU A 40 -3.69 7.77 -1.53
C LEU A 40 -2.68 6.75 -2.08
N LEU A 41 -3.08 5.49 -2.26
CA LEU A 41 -2.20 4.46 -2.85
C LEU A 41 -1.73 4.84 -4.26
N ARG A 42 -2.62 5.37 -5.10
CA ARG A 42 -2.25 5.81 -6.45
C ARG A 42 -1.24 6.96 -6.43
N ALA A 43 -1.33 7.85 -5.45
CA ALA A 43 -0.32 8.90 -5.27
C ALA A 43 1.05 8.31 -4.86
N ILE A 44 1.06 7.39 -3.89
CA ILE A 44 2.29 6.72 -3.43
C ILE A 44 2.92 5.83 -4.51
N LEU A 45 2.11 5.24 -5.38
CA LEU A 45 2.57 4.48 -6.56
C LEU A 45 3.10 5.38 -7.69
N GLY A 46 2.94 6.70 -7.58
CA GLY A 46 3.28 7.66 -8.61
C GLY A 46 2.41 7.52 -9.87
N PHE A 47 1.15 7.08 -9.71
CA PHE A 47 0.13 7.04 -10.76
C PHE A 47 -0.82 8.25 -10.71
N LEU A 48 -0.82 8.98 -9.61
CA LEU A 48 -1.63 10.18 -9.41
C LEU A 48 -0.75 11.29 -8.83
N SER A 49 -0.78 12.47 -9.44
CA SER A 49 -0.11 13.66 -8.90
C SER A 49 -0.90 14.24 -7.73
N VAL A 50 -0.19 14.91 -6.82
CA VAL A 50 -0.77 15.61 -5.67
C VAL A 50 -0.92 17.09 -5.99
N ASP A 51 -1.98 17.73 -5.53
CA ASP A 51 -2.24 19.16 -5.78
C ASP A 51 -1.39 20.06 -4.87
N LYS A 52 -1.13 19.59 -3.65
CA LYS A 52 -0.26 20.22 -2.66
C LYS A 52 0.53 19.17 -1.89
N GLY A 53 1.62 19.61 -1.28
CA GLY A 53 2.50 18.74 -0.51
C GLY A 53 3.42 17.89 -1.38
N TYR A 54 4.06 16.90 -0.78
CA TYR A 54 4.92 15.97 -1.49
C TYR A 54 4.99 14.61 -0.81
N VAL A 55 5.30 13.59 -1.62
CA VAL A 55 5.63 12.24 -1.17
C VAL A 55 7.14 12.08 -1.29
N SER A 56 7.81 11.60 -0.24
CA SER A 56 9.22 11.23 -0.26
C SER A 56 9.44 9.80 0.22
N ILE A 57 10.51 9.21 -0.31
CA ILE A 57 10.93 7.85 -0.02
C ILE A 57 12.42 7.91 0.32
N ASP A 58 12.78 7.55 1.56
CA ASP A 58 14.13 7.71 2.10
C ASP A 58 14.67 9.15 1.89
N GLY A 59 13.80 10.16 2.03
CA GLY A 59 14.12 11.58 1.82
C GLY A 59 14.16 12.05 0.37
N GLU A 60 14.05 11.15 -0.61
CA GLU A 60 14.01 11.51 -2.04
C GLU A 60 12.56 11.72 -2.52
N LEU A 61 12.32 12.81 -3.25
CA LEU A 61 10.96 13.14 -3.73
C LEU A 61 10.47 12.14 -4.79
N LEU A 62 9.25 11.64 -4.58
CA LEU A 62 8.49 10.90 -5.58
C LEU A 62 7.85 11.89 -6.56
N THR A 63 8.41 11.94 -7.75
CA THR A 63 7.99 12.79 -8.87
C THR A 63 7.66 11.91 -10.08
N PRO A 64 7.04 12.44 -11.15
CA PRO A 64 6.84 11.67 -12.38
C PRO A 64 8.16 11.08 -12.95
N LEU A 65 9.29 11.77 -12.75
CA LEU A 65 10.60 11.34 -13.23
C LEU A 65 11.20 10.23 -12.36
N SER A 66 11.03 10.29 -11.03
CA SER A 66 11.59 9.30 -10.09
C SER A 66 10.66 8.11 -9.82
N ALA A 67 9.36 8.21 -10.13
CA ALA A 67 8.39 7.14 -9.89
C ALA A 67 8.75 5.78 -10.52
N PRO A 68 9.27 5.67 -11.76
CA PRO A 68 9.72 4.40 -12.30
C PRO A 68 10.84 3.74 -11.49
N TYR A 69 11.72 4.52 -10.87
CA TYR A 69 12.79 4.02 -10.00
C TYR A 69 12.21 3.46 -8.70
N PHE A 70 11.33 4.20 -8.02
CA PHE A 70 10.71 3.75 -6.78
C PHE A 70 9.78 2.55 -6.96
N ARG A 71 9.01 2.49 -8.06
CA ARG A 71 8.15 1.33 -8.35
C ARG A 71 8.92 0.02 -8.46
N ARG A 72 10.21 0.04 -8.83
CA ARG A 72 11.06 -1.17 -8.83
C ARG A 72 11.34 -1.69 -7.42
N GLN A 73 11.16 -0.86 -6.40
CA GLN A 73 11.38 -1.18 -4.99
C GLN A 73 10.08 -1.50 -4.25
N MET A 74 8.94 -1.32 -4.93
CA MET A 74 7.60 -1.55 -4.39
C MET A 74 7.00 -2.88 -4.86
N ALA A 75 6.15 -3.45 -4.01
CA ALA A 75 5.15 -4.43 -4.39
C ALA A 75 3.75 -3.86 -4.09
N TYR A 76 2.78 -4.14 -4.95
CA TYR A 76 1.39 -3.69 -4.78
C TYR A 76 0.45 -4.88 -4.89
N VAL A 77 -0.39 -5.06 -3.87
CA VAL A 77 -1.49 -6.02 -3.87
C VAL A 77 -2.80 -5.25 -4.03
N PRO A 78 -3.43 -5.28 -5.22
CA PRO A 78 -4.67 -4.56 -5.45
C PRO A 78 -5.85 -5.26 -4.80
N GLN A 79 -6.89 -4.46 -4.55
CA GLN A 79 -8.17 -4.92 -4.04
C GLN A 79 -8.81 -6.03 -4.89
N ARG A 80 -8.63 -5.92 -6.20
CA ARG A 80 -8.99 -6.94 -7.20
C ARG A 80 -7.95 -6.89 -8.31
N LEU A 81 -7.52 -8.06 -8.76
CA LEU A 81 -6.70 -8.20 -9.95
C LEU A 81 -7.55 -8.77 -11.09
N SER A 82 -7.58 -8.07 -12.22
CA SER A 82 -8.16 -8.56 -13.46
C SER A 82 -7.07 -8.57 -14.51
N LEU A 83 -6.87 -9.72 -15.14
CA LEU A 83 -5.80 -9.93 -16.10
C LEU A 83 -6.38 -10.16 -17.50
N PRO A 84 -5.66 -9.74 -18.56
CA PRO A 84 -5.98 -10.12 -19.91
C PRO A 84 -5.87 -11.65 -20.09
N GLU A 85 -6.47 -12.15 -21.17
CA GLU A 85 -6.30 -13.54 -21.60
C GLU A 85 -4.81 -13.89 -21.80
N GLY A 86 -4.42 -15.10 -21.42
CA GLY A 86 -3.03 -15.58 -21.51
C GLY A 86 -2.19 -15.42 -20.23
N TYR A 87 -2.77 -14.85 -19.16
CA TYR A 87 -2.11 -14.70 -17.86
C TYR A 87 -2.65 -15.65 -16.77
N ASP A 88 -3.25 -16.77 -17.17
CA ASP A 88 -3.95 -17.71 -16.27
C ASP A 88 -3.05 -18.33 -15.18
N LYS A 89 -1.73 -18.24 -15.35
CA LYS A 89 -0.74 -18.73 -14.37
C LYS A 89 -0.48 -17.75 -13.22
N VAL A 90 -0.92 -16.50 -13.36
CA VAL A 90 -0.78 -15.51 -12.28
C VAL A 90 -1.93 -15.72 -11.30
N PRO A 91 -1.66 -15.96 -10.01
CA PRO A 91 -2.73 -16.09 -9.04
C PRO A 91 -3.51 -14.79 -8.95
N THR A 92 -4.84 -14.88 -9.00
CA THR A 92 -5.74 -13.74 -8.79
C THR A 92 -6.38 -13.75 -7.40
N ASP A 93 -6.17 -14.82 -6.63
CA ASP A 93 -6.53 -14.87 -5.22
C ASP A 93 -5.70 -13.86 -4.42
N TYR A 94 -6.36 -13.15 -3.51
CA TYR A 94 -5.75 -12.08 -2.74
C TYR A 94 -4.61 -12.56 -1.83
N VAL A 95 -4.77 -13.71 -1.17
CA VAL A 95 -3.74 -14.25 -0.28
C VAL A 95 -2.54 -14.72 -1.08
N ALA A 96 -2.76 -15.43 -2.20
CA ALA A 96 -1.69 -15.84 -3.09
C ALA A 96 -0.93 -14.65 -3.71
N LEU A 97 -1.63 -13.56 -4.06
CA LEU A 97 -0.98 -12.32 -4.50
C LEU A 97 -0.14 -11.69 -3.40
N LEU A 98 -0.64 -11.68 -2.16
CA LEU A 98 0.13 -11.19 -1.02
C LEU A 98 1.36 -12.07 -0.75
N GLU A 99 1.26 -13.39 -0.86
CA GLU A 99 2.40 -14.31 -0.76
C GLU A 99 3.48 -13.99 -1.80
N LEU A 100 3.09 -13.76 -3.06
CA LEU A 100 4.01 -13.33 -4.11
C LEU A 100 4.64 -11.97 -3.80
N ALA A 101 3.84 -11.01 -3.33
CA ALA A 101 4.32 -9.67 -2.99
C ALA A 101 5.32 -9.70 -1.85
N VAL A 102 5.06 -10.46 -0.79
CA VAL A 102 5.99 -10.67 0.33
C VAL A 102 7.26 -11.40 -0.14
N GLY A 103 7.11 -12.45 -0.95
CA GLY A 103 8.23 -13.22 -1.49
C GLY A 103 9.10 -12.47 -2.50
N SER A 104 8.64 -11.34 -3.02
CA SER A 104 9.37 -10.55 -4.02
C SER A 104 10.58 -9.78 -3.48
N GLY A 105 10.76 -9.72 -2.14
CA GLY A 105 11.88 -9.05 -1.49
C GLY A 105 11.88 -7.52 -1.62
N LYS A 106 10.75 -6.93 -2.01
CA LYS A 106 10.57 -5.49 -2.16
C LYS A 106 10.61 -4.78 -0.81
N LYS A 107 11.08 -3.53 -0.80
CA LYS A 107 11.33 -2.75 0.42
C LYS A 107 10.10 -1.99 0.89
N LEU A 108 9.13 -1.77 0.00
CA LEU A 108 7.85 -1.15 0.30
C LEU A 108 6.71 -2.02 -0.23
N LEU A 109 5.80 -2.41 0.66
CA LEU A 109 4.62 -3.20 0.34
C LEU A 109 3.37 -2.33 0.52
N LEU A 110 2.60 -2.21 -0.55
CA LEU A 110 1.33 -1.50 -0.57
C LEU A 110 0.21 -2.51 -0.71
N VAL A 111 -0.73 -2.53 0.23
CA VAL A 111 -1.80 -3.53 0.29
C VAL A 111 -3.15 -2.83 0.28
N ASP A 112 -4.02 -3.19 -0.67
CA ASP A 112 -5.39 -2.70 -0.77
C ASP A 112 -6.34 -3.85 -0.50
N GLU A 113 -6.89 -3.95 0.73
CA GLU A 113 -7.66 -5.12 1.14
C GLU A 113 -8.98 -5.27 0.36
N PRO A 114 -9.38 -6.51 -0.03
CA PRO A 114 -10.63 -6.79 -0.70
C PRO A 114 -11.85 -6.28 0.08
N PRO A 115 -12.93 -5.86 -0.60
CA PRO A 115 -14.14 -5.38 0.04
C PRO A 115 -15.01 -6.54 0.54
N TYR A 116 -14.71 -7.77 0.12
CA TYR A 116 -15.38 -8.98 0.56
C TYR A 116 -14.72 -9.51 1.85
N PRO A 117 -15.48 -10.20 2.71
CA PRO A 117 -14.90 -10.79 3.91
C PRO A 117 -13.94 -11.93 3.54
N LEU A 118 -12.78 -11.95 4.20
CA LEU A 118 -11.85 -13.08 4.18
C LEU A 118 -12.29 -14.11 5.23
N SER A 119 -12.09 -15.40 4.95
CA SER A 119 -12.28 -16.46 5.95
C SER A 119 -11.29 -16.31 7.11
N GLU A 120 -11.55 -16.93 8.27
CA GLU A 120 -10.62 -16.88 9.41
C GLU A 120 -9.22 -17.40 9.05
N ASP A 121 -9.10 -18.48 8.27
CA ASP A 121 -7.80 -18.99 7.79
C ASP A 121 -7.08 -17.96 6.90
N GLN A 122 -7.81 -17.31 5.99
CA GLN A 122 -7.25 -16.27 5.13
C GLN A 122 -6.78 -15.06 5.94
N GLN A 123 -7.54 -14.63 6.96
CA GLN A 123 -7.16 -13.53 7.84
C GLN A 123 -5.88 -13.84 8.62
N LEU A 124 -5.78 -15.04 9.21
CA LEU A 124 -4.58 -15.50 9.91
C LEU A 124 -3.36 -15.56 8.97
N ARG A 125 -3.54 -16.01 7.73
CA ARG A 125 -2.47 -16.01 6.72
C ARG A 125 -2.01 -14.59 6.37
N VAL A 126 -2.95 -13.66 6.14
CA VAL A 126 -2.62 -12.26 5.87
C VAL A 126 -1.82 -11.66 7.01
N GLU A 127 -2.27 -11.83 8.25
CA GLU A 127 -1.56 -11.32 9.44
C GLU A 127 -0.12 -11.87 9.54
N ARG A 128 0.05 -13.19 9.33
CA ARG A 128 1.37 -13.83 9.31
C ARG A 128 2.26 -13.29 8.20
N LEU A 129 1.71 -13.06 7.01
CA LEU A 129 2.45 -12.53 5.86
C LEU A 129 2.91 -11.10 6.11
N LEU A 130 2.05 -10.24 6.63
CA LEU A 130 2.39 -8.86 6.97
C LEU A 130 3.45 -8.81 8.09
N THR A 131 3.29 -9.65 9.12
CA THR A 131 4.28 -9.78 10.20
C THR A 131 5.65 -10.24 9.65
N THR A 132 5.64 -11.22 8.75
CA THR A 132 6.84 -11.74 8.10
C THR A 132 7.54 -10.66 7.28
N ALA A 133 6.80 -9.92 6.46
CA ALA A 133 7.34 -8.82 5.67
C ALA A 133 7.95 -7.73 6.57
N GLN A 134 7.27 -7.37 7.66
CA GLN A 134 7.77 -6.40 8.62
C GLN A 134 9.08 -6.85 9.27
N GLN A 135 9.17 -8.13 9.70
CA GLN A 135 10.39 -8.72 10.27
C GLN A 135 11.56 -8.78 9.26
N GLN A 136 11.27 -8.82 7.96
CA GLN A 136 12.26 -8.72 6.90
C GLN A 136 12.69 -7.27 6.59
N GLY A 137 12.19 -6.29 7.36
CA GLY A 137 12.47 -4.87 7.16
C GLY A 137 11.70 -4.27 5.97
N CYS A 138 10.58 -4.88 5.57
CA CYS A 138 9.68 -4.29 4.59
C CYS A 138 8.83 -3.22 5.28
N THR A 139 8.80 -2.03 4.72
CA THR A 139 7.86 -0.99 5.11
C THR A 139 6.50 -1.28 4.48
N ILE A 140 5.42 -1.19 5.24
CA ILE A 140 4.09 -1.63 4.80
C ILE A 140 3.08 -0.52 5.00
N LEU A 141 2.35 -0.19 3.94
CA LEU A 141 1.09 0.56 4.02
C LEU A 141 -0.06 -0.37 3.65
N ALA A 142 -0.90 -0.68 4.63
CA ALA A 142 -2.07 -1.52 4.44
C ALA A 142 -3.33 -0.68 4.51
N ILE A 143 -4.18 -0.76 3.50
CA ILE A 143 -5.55 -0.27 3.55
C ILE A 143 -6.39 -1.41 4.07
N ASN A 144 -6.79 -1.32 5.34
CA ASN A 144 -7.41 -2.43 6.05
C ASN A 144 -8.41 -1.89 7.07
N GLN A 145 -9.56 -2.53 7.25
CA GLN A 145 -10.57 -2.11 8.24
C GLN A 145 -10.49 -2.88 9.58
N ARG A 146 -9.52 -3.78 9.73
CA ARG A 146 -9.45 -4.83 10.74
C ARG A 146 -8.13 -4.86 11.52
N ILE A 147 -7.08 -4.16 11.07
CA ILE A 147 -5.81 -4.06 11.79
C ILE A 147 -5.95 -3.04 12.93
N ASN A 148 -5.69 -3.46 14.18
CA ASN A 148 -5.89 -2.64 15.38
C ASN A 148 -4.65 -1.83 15.85
N ASN A 149 -3.51 -1.95 15.16
CA ASN A 149 -2.26 -1.28 15.53
C ASN A 149 -1.82 -0.28 14.44
N ASN A 150 -1.24 0.85 14.87
CA ASN A 150 -0.73 1.92 14.00
C ASN A 150 -1.74 2.34 12.92
N ILE A 151 -2.92 2.78 13.35
CA ILE A 151 -4.02 3.17 12.46
C ILE A 151 -4.02 4.68 12.22
N ILE A 152 -4.20 5.08 10.97
CA ILE A 152 -4.67 6.42 10.59
C ILE A 152 -6.05 6.29 9.95
N THR A 153 -6.96 7.19 10.31
CA THR A 153 -8.29 7.29 9.72
C THR A 153 -8.31 8.42 8.69
N LEU A 154 -8.79 8.12 7.48
CA LEU A 154 -9.14 9.11 6.45
C LEU A 154 -10.62 9.49 6.53
#